data_AF-A0A6A7KSE6-F1
#
_entry.id   AF-A0A6A7KSE6-F1
#
_cell.length_a   1.000
_cell.length_b   1.000
_cell.length_c   1.000
_cell.angle_alpha   90.00
_cell.angle_beta   90.00
_cell.angle_gamma   90.00
#
_symmetry.space_group_name_H-M   'P 1'
#
loop_
_entity.id
_entity.type
_entity.pdbx_description
1 polymer ?
#
loop_
_entity_poly.entity_id
_entity_poly.type
_entity_poly.pdbx_seq_one_letter_code
_entity_poly.pdbx_strand_id
1 'polypeptide(L)'
;MKKMLQLKRLFSKVRANSDGSAAIEFAFTAPLLIFTIVGIMEFSMIMFLNASLEGGLRDAARFGTTGFTPTGFDREQIIIDKLQDATLGFIPIEDENITALAYSDFSEIGQPEPYIDSSPANGSYDAGEAFTDVNGNGQWDIDMGTPGLGGPCAVVVYRVETQWPLLLGLLASSIGNPVMLHASTAVRNEPFGTSPCSTMTGGIPSAGGGGGGT
;
A
#
# COMPACT_ATOMS: atom_id res chain seq x y z
N MET A 1 36.65 -20.66 67.13
CA MET A 1 36.29 -19.22 67.28
C MET A 1 36.77 -18.31 66.14
N LYS A 2 38.03 -18.36 65.66
CA LYS A 2 38.52 -17.46 64.57
C LYS A 2 37.72 -17.50 63.25
N LYS A 3 37.25 -18.68 62.81
CA LYS A 3 36.43 -18.82 61.58
C LYS A 3 35.09 -18.07 61.65
N MET A 4 34.41 -18.05 62.80
CA MET A 4 33.13 -17.34 62.96
C MET A 4 33.30 -15.81 62.94
N LEU A 5 34.40 -15.28 63.48
CA LEU A 5 34.71 -13.85 63.38
C LEU A 5 35.06 -13.42 61.95
N GLN A 6 35.75 -14.27 61.18
CA GLN A 6 36.04 -13.98 59.78
C GLN A 6 34.78 -14.01 58.91
N LEU A 7 33.86 -14.95 59.15
CA LEU A 7 32.55 -14.97 58.48
C LEU A 7 31.73 -13.69 58.78
N LYS A 8 31.64 -13.29 60.07
CA LYS A 8 30.95 -12.05 60.45
C LYS A 8 31.55 -10.80 59.79
N ARG A 9 32.88 -10.73 59.70
CA ARG A 9 33.58 -9.65 58.98
C ARG A 9 33.32 -9.67 57.47
N LEU A 10 33.26 -10.85 56.85
CA LEU A 10 32.93 -10.98 55.44
C LEU A 10 31.51 -10.49 55.16
N PHE A 11 30.53 -10.93 55.94
CA PHE A 11 29.14 -10.48 55.81
C PHE A 11 28.96 -8.98 56.05
N SER A 12 29.68 -8.40 57.02
CA SER A 12 29.69 -6.95 57.23
C SER A 12 30.31 -6.18 56.06
N LYS A 13 31.35 -6.73 55.42
CA LYS A 13 31.98 -6.12 54.24
C LYS A 13 31.09 -6.20 53.01
N VAL A 14 30.40 -7.33 52.79
CA VAL A 14 29.43 -7.48 51.70
C VAL A 14 28.23 -6.56 51.89
N ARG A 15 27.71 -6.43 53.12
CA ARG A 15 26.60 -5.51 53.44
C ARG A 15 26.96 -4.02 53.33
N ALA A 16 28.23 -3.67 53.53
CA ALA A 16 28.73 -2.30 53.39
C ALA A 16 29.13 -1.95 51.95
N ASN A 17 29.05 -2.89 51.01
CA ASN A 17 29.42 -2.66 49.62
C ASN A 17 28.23 -2.07 48.84
N SER A 18 28.34 -0.81 48.44
CA SER A 18 27.35 -0.06 47.65
C SER A 18 27.70 0.02 46.15
N ASP A 19 28.80 -0.60 45.72
CA ASP A 19 29.34 -0.47 44.36
C ASP A 19 28.40 -1.02 43.26
N GLY A 20 27.35 -1.76 43.65
CA GLY A 20 26.34 -2.32 42.75
C GLY A 20 24.97 -1.62 42.77
N SER A 21 24.75 -0.56 43.56
CA SER A 21 23.43 0.07 43.66
C SER A 21 23.00 0.71 42.34
N ALA A 22 23.94 1.37 41.64
CA ALA A 22 23.69 1.96 40.33
C ALA A 22 23.29 0.92 39.27
N ALA A 23 23.84 -0.30 39.34
CA ALA A 23 23.47 -1.38 38.43
C ALA A 23 22.02 -1.85 38.65
N ILE A 24 21.57 -1.86 39.90
CA ILE A 24 20.19 -2.22 40.26
C ILE A 24 19.21 -1.11 39.82
N GLU A 25 19.56 0.16 40.05
CA GLU A 25 18.76 1.31 39.58
C GLU A 25 18.61 1.32 38.06
N PHE A 26 19.70 1.02 37.34
CA PHE A 26 19.66 0.86 35.89
C PHE A 26 18.80 -0.34 35.48
N ALA A 27 18.90 -1.48 36.17
CA ALA A 27 18.10 -2.67 35.84
C ALA A 27 16.58 -2.43 35.93
N PHE A 28 16.13 -1.53 36.83
CA PHE A 28 14.73 -1.13 36.91
C PHE A 28 14.33 -0.09 35.87
N THR A 29 15.23 0.81 35.49
CA THR A 29 14.93 1.91 34.55
C THR A 29 15.11 1.49 33.08
N ALA A 30 16.05 0.60 32.80
CA ALA A 30 16.42 0.16 31.46
C ALA A 30 15.26 -0.48 30.68
N PRO A 31 14.40 -1.34 31.26
CA PRO A 31 13.26 -1.90 30.52
C PRO A 31 12.32 -0.82 29.98
N LEU A 32 12.04 0.24 30.76
CA LEU A 32 11.20 1.36 30.33
C LEU A 32 11.88 2.18 29.23
N LEU A 33 13.17 2.44 29.37
CA LEU A 33 13.95 3.16 28.37
C LEU A 33 14.02 2.40 27.05
N ILE A 34 14.36 1.11 27.10
CA ILE A 34 14.45 0.22 25.93
C ILE A 34 13.08 0.11 25.25
N PHE A 35 12.01 -0.07 26.03
CA PHE A 35 10.65 -0.10 25.49
C PHE A 35 10.31 1.18 24.74
N THR A 36 10.67 2.35 25.29
CA THR A 36 10.43 3.65 24.65
C THR A 36 11.25 3.80 23.37
N ILE A 37 12.55 3.47 23.39
CA ILE A 37 13.43 3.57 22.23
C ILE A 37 12.94 2.63 21.12
N VAL A 38 12.64 1.38 21.45
CA VAL A 38 12.12 0.41 20.48
C VAL A 38 10.76 0.84 19.94
N GLY A 39 9.84 1.29 20.78
CA GLY A 39 8.54 1.78 20.34
C GLY A 39 8.68 2.95 19.35
N ILE A 40 9.58 3.89 19.61
CA ILE A 40 9.86 5.00 18.69
C ILE A 40 10.48 4.49 17.38
N MET A 41 11.43 3.55 17.43
CA MET A 41 12.06 2.99 16.24
C MET A 41 11.05 2.23 15.37
N GLU A 42 10.21 1.38 15.98
CA GLU A 42 9.20 0.59 15.28
C GLU A 42 8.15 1.51 14.62
N PHE A 43 7.68 2.53 15.35
CA PHE A 43 6.78 3.55 14.79
C PHE A 43 7.43 4.34 13.65
N SER A 44 8.71 4.71 13.81
CA SER A 44 9.45 5.42 12.77
C SER A 44 9.62 4.57 11.51
N MET A 45 9.80 3.26 11.66
CA MET A 45 9.92 2.34 10.53
C MET A 45 8.61 2.23 9.76
N ILE A 46 7.46 2.15 10.44
CA ILE A 46 6.13 2.16 9.79
C ILE A 46 5.94 3.44 8.98
N MET A 47 6.27 4.60 9.56
CA MET A 47 6.17 5.88 8.88
C MET A 47 7.13 5.99 7.69
N PHE A 48 8.36 5.52 7.86
CA PHE A 48 9.35 5.45 6.78
C PHE A 48 8.84 4.57 5.62
N LEU A 49 8.32 3.38 5.91
CA LEU A 49 7.82 2.48 4.89
C LEU A 49 6.61 3.05 4.13
N ASN A 50 5.67 3.70 4.83
CA ASN A 50 4.56 4.39 4.16
C ASN A 50 5.05 5.52 3.24
N ALA A 51 5.97 6.36 3.74
CA ALA A 51 6.51 7.47 2.94
C ALA A 51 7.33 6.97 1.74
N SER A 52 8.12 5.91 1.92
CA SER A 52 8.89 5.26 0.85
C SER A 52 7.98 4.61 -0.19
N LEU A 53 6.91 3.93 0.23
CA LEU A 53 5.90 3.36 -0.68
C LEU A 53 5.24 4.46 -1.51
N GLU A 54 4.81 5.56 -0.88
CA GLU A 54 4.17 6.68 -1.60
C GLU A 54 5.14 7.34 -2.58
N GLY A 55 6.39 7.55 -2.18
CA GLY A 55 7.44 8.08 -3.04
C GLY A 55 7.74 7.18 -4.23
N GLY A 56 7.93 5.88 -3.99
CA GLY A 56 8.15 4.87 -5.03
C GLY A 56 6.97 4.76 -5.99
N LEU A 57 5.74 4.80 -5.47
CA LEU A 57 4.53 4.75 -6.26
C LEU A 57 4.39 5.97 -7.17
N ARG A 58 4.76 7.16 -6.69
CA ARG A 58 4.79 8.37 -7.50
C ARG A 58 5.80 8.29 -8.65
N ASP A 59 6.99 7.76 -8.36
CA ASP A 59 8.01 7.56 -9.39
C ASP A 59 7.60 6.49 -10.41
N ALA A 60 6.95 5.42 -9.96
CA ALA A 60 6.41 4.37 -10.81
C ALA A 60 5.24 4.87 -11.69
N ALA A 61 4.33 5.67 -11.14
CA ALA A 61 3.21 6.25 -11.88
C ALA A 61 3.68 7.23 -12.97
N ARG A 62 4.75 8.00 -12.70
CA ARG A 62 5.38 8.84 -13.72
C ARG A 62 5.90 8.02 -14.89
N PHE A 63 6.48 6.85 -14.64
CA PHE A 63 6.90 5.93 -15.70
C PHE A 63 5.68 5.40 -16.48
N GLY A 64 4.64 4.96 -15.75
CA GLY A 64 3.40 4.43 -16.32
C GLY A 64 2.67 5.41 -17.26
N THR A 65 2.85 6.72 -17.06
CA THR A 65 2.19 7.77 -17.84
C THR A 65 2.55 7.76 -19.33
N THR A 66 3.78 7.37 -19.69
CA THR A 66 4.30 7.51 -21.07
C THR A 66 3.86 6.41 -22.03
N GLY A 67 3.22 5.34 -21.50
CA GLY A 67 2.88 4.15 -22.29
C GLY A 67 4.08 3.34 -22.80
N PHE A 68 5.31 3.73 -22.43
CA PHE A 68 6.53 3.08 -22.88
C PHE A 68 6.74 1.73 -22.17
N THR A 69 6.95 0.68 -22.96
CA THR A 69 7.39 -0.64 -22.49
C THR A 69 8.75 -0.99 -23.13
N PRO A 70 9.83 -1.09 -22.34
CA PRO A 70 11.09 -1.67 -22.79
C PRO A 70 10.89 -3.08 -23.34
N THR A 71 11.67 -3.43 -24.36
CA THR A 71 11.63 -4.76 -24.97
C THR A 71 11.98 -5.84 -23.94
N GLY A 72 11.07 -6.78 -23.70
CA GLY A 72 11.27 -7.92 -22.80
C GLY A 72 10.77 -7.73 -21.37
N PHE A 73 10.14 -6.61 -21.05
CA PHE A 73 9.49 -6.36 -19.76
C PHE A 73 8.05 -5.87 -19.95
N ASP A 74 7.16 -6.33 -19.08
CA ASP A 74 5.83 -5.75 -18.94
C ASP A 74 5.91 -4.44 -18.14
N ARG A 75 4.99 -3.50 -18.42
CA ARG A 75 4.98 -2.18 -17.78
C ARG A 75 4.77 -2.31 -16.27
N GLU A 76 3.96 -3.28 -15.89
CA GLU A 76 3.61 -3.69 -14.53
C GLU A 76 4.86 -4.18 -13.77
N GLN A 77 5.71 -5.01 -14.39
CA GLN A 77 6.94 -5.49 -13.75
C GLN A 77 7.89 -4.32 -13.42
N ILE A 78 8.00 -3.33 -14.30
CA ILE A 78 8.84 -2.16 -14.05
C ILE A 78 8.28 -1.30 -12.91
N ILE A 79 6.95 -1.26 -12.75
CA ILE A 79 6.30 -0.59 -11.61
C ILE A 79 6.64 -1.32 -10.32
N ILE A 80 6.58 -2.66 -10.31
CA ILE A 80 6.94 -3.49 -9.16
C ILE A 80 8.41 -3.28 -8.77
N ASP A 81 9.32 -3.36 -9.74
CA ASP A 81 10.76 -3.19 -9.50
C ASP A 81 11.04 -1.81 -8.87
N LYS A 82 10.39 -0.75 -9.36
CA LYS A 82 10.52 0.61 -8.81
C LYS A 82 10.01 0.71 -7.37
N LEU A 83 8.92 0.04 -7.05
CA LEU A 83 8.36 0.02 -5.70
C LEU A 83 9.25 -0.79 -4.75
N GLN A 84 9.81 -1.90 -5.21
CA GLN A 84 10.73 -2.73 -4.44
C GLN A 84 12.04 -1.99 -4.14
N ASP A 85 12.59 -1.26 -5.12
CA ASP A 85 13.75 -0.39 -4.93
C ASP A 85 13.46 0.73 -3.92
N ALA A 86 12.30 1.39 -4.02
CA ALA A 86 11.92 2.49 -3.12
C ALA A 86 11.77 2.04 -1.66
N THR A 87 11.33 0.81 -1.44
CA THR A 87 11.20 0.20 -0.09
C THR A 87 12.48 -0.48 0.38
N LEU A 88 13.59 -0.36 -0.36
CA LEU A 88 14.87 -1.03 -0.09
C LEU A 88 14.75 -2.57 0.03
N GLY A 89 13.71 -3.15 -0.56
CA GLY A 89 13.39 -4.57 -0.45
C GLY A 89 12.89 -5.01 0.93
N PHE A 90 12.54 -4.09 1.83
CA PHE A 90 11.98 -4.46 3.15
C PHE A 90 10.56 -4.99 3.08
N ILE A 91 9.86 -4.73 1.99
CA ILE A 91 8.49 -5.16 1.77
C ILE A 91 8.48 -6.07 0.54
N PRO A 92 8.00 -7.32 0.65
CA PRO A 92 7.69 -8.12 -0.51
C PRO A 92 6.49 -7.47 -1.21
N ILE A 93 6.74 -6.91 -2.39
CA ILE A 93 5.69 -6.36 -3.25
C ILE A 93 5.55 -7.35 -4.39
N GLU A 94 4.39 -7.98 -4.46
CA GLU A 94 4.01 -8.92 -5.50
C GLU A 94 2.93 -8.27 -6.38
N ASP A 95 2.72 -8.80 -7.59
CA ASP A 95 1.73 -8.30 -8.55
C ASP A 95 0.33 -8.17 -7.92
N GLU A 96 -0.02 -9.10 -7.03
CA GLU A 96 -1.30 -9.16 -6.31
C GLU A 96 -1.51 -7.99 -5.35
N ASN A 97 -0.43 -7.34 -4.89
CA ASN A 97 -0.50 -6.17 -4.02
C ASN A 97 -0.76 -4.87 -4.77
N ILE A 98 -0.63 -4.89 -6.10
CA ILE A 98 -0.75 -3.69 -6.93
C ILE A 98 -2.02 -3.80 -7.75
N THR A 99 -2.89 -2.80 -7.63
CA THR A 99 -4.03 -2.66 -8.53
C THR A 99 -3.87 -1.38 -9.35
N ALA A 100 -4.12 -1.51 -10.64
CA ALA A 100 -4.22 -0.39 -11.56
C ALA A 100 -5.64 -0.38 -12.13
N LEU A 101 -6.34 0.74 -11.95
CA LEU A 101 -7.68 0.94 -12.50
C LEU A 101 -7.65 2.14 -13.43
N ALA A 102 -8.15 1.95 -14.65
CA ALA A 102 -8.26 2.98 -15.67
C ALA A 102 -9.69 3.56 -15.73
N TYR A 103 -9.74 4.88 -15.89
CA TYR A 103 -10.95 5.71 -15.96
C TYR A 103 -10.85 6.67 -17.14
N SER A 104 -12.00 7.19 -17.61
CA SER A 104 -12.00 8.18 -18.69
C SER A 104 -11.70 9.59 -18.17
N ASP A 105 -12.11 9.90 -16.93
CA ASP A 105 -11.81 11.16 -16.24
C ASP A 105 -11.49 10.99 -14.75
N PHE A 106 -10.91 12.02 -14.13
CA PHE A 106 -10.61 12.05 -12.70
C PHE A 106 -11.88 12.07 -11.84
N SER A 107 -12.99 12.64 -12.34
CA SER A 107 -14.25 12.68 -11.61
C SER A 107 -14.94 11.32 -11.46
N GLU A 108 -14.55 10.33 -12.28
CA GLU A 108 -15.14 8.99 -12.31
C GLU A 108 -14.45 8.01 -11.35
N ILE A 109 -13.33 8.41 -10.74
CA ILE A 109 -12.58 7.56 -9.82
C ILE A 109 -13.46 7.14 -8.64
N GLY A 110 -13.65 5.83 -8.48
CA GLY A 110 -14.45 5.24 -7.39
C GLY A 110 -15.95 5.48 -7.51
N GLN A 111 -16.44 5.94 -8.66
CA GLN A 111 -17.88 6.07 -8.91
C GLN A 111 -18.48 4.73 -9.33
N PRO A 112 -19.71 4.41 -8.90
CA PRO A 112 -20.40 3.21 -9.36
C PRO A 112 -20.85 3.36 -10.81
N GLU A 113 -21.05 2.23 -11.48
CA GLU A 113 -21.61 2.25 -12.83
C GLU A 113 -23.02 2.87 -12.84
N PRO A 114 -23.35 3.70 -13.85
CA PRO A 114 -24.68 4.28 -13.98
C PRO A 114 -25.73 3.18 -14.17
N TYR A 115 -26.81 3.22 -13.39
CA TYR A 115 -27.92 2.28 -13.51
C TYR A 115 -29.26 3.00 -13.56
N ILE A 116 -30.28 2.29 -14.06
CA ILE A 116 -31.66 2.75 -14.10
C ILE A 116 -32.36 2.18 -12.86
N ASP A 117 -32.52 3.02 -11.85
CA ASP A 117 -33.27 2.74 -10.62
C ASP A 117 -34.77 2.59 -10.96
N SER A 118 -35.14 1.35 -11.20
CA SER A 118 -36.48 0.90 -11.55
C SER A 118 -37.26 0.53 -10.30
N SER A 119 -38.59 0.38 -10.39
CA SER A 119 -39.41 0.07 -9.21
C SER A 119 -38.84 -1.11 -8.40
N PRO A 120 -38.45 -0.92 -7.13
CA PRO A 120 -39.03 0.02 -6.16
C PRO A 120 -38.44 1.45 -6.13
N ALA A 121 -37.44 1.77 -6.95
CA ALA A 121 -36.79 3.08 -7.04
C ALA A 121 -36.19 3.51 -5.69
N ASN A 122 -35.33 2.65 -5.13
CA ASN A 122 -34.83 2.78 -3.76
C ASN A 122 -33.49 3.55 -3.68
N GLY A 123 -32.95 4.01 -4.81
CA GLY A 123 -31.68 4.74 -4.87
C GLY A 123 -30.44 3.85 -4.72
N SER A 124 -30.58 2.54 -4.85
CA SER A 124 -29.48 1.57 -4.91
C SER A 124 -29.70 0.58 -6.04
N TYR A 125 -28.63 0.05 -6.61
CA TYR A 125 -28.75 -0.97 -7.64
C TYR A 125 -29.38 -2.26 -7.08
N ASP A 126 -30.48 -2.70 -7.68
CA ASP A 126 -31.12 -3.98 -7.41
C ASP A 126 -30.82 -5.01 -8.51
N ALA A 127 -30.77 -6.29 -8.13
CA ALA A 127 -30.53 -7.36 -9.09
C ALA A 127 -31.65 -7.43 -10.15
N GLY A 128 -31.27 -7.23 -11.41
CA GLY A 128 -32.20 -7.22 -12.55
C GLY A 128 -32.46 -5.84 -13.14
N GLU A 129 -31.90 -4.79 -12.55
CA GLU A 129 -31.94 -3.45 -13.12
C GLU A 129 -30.99 -3.30 -14.31
N ALA A 130 -31.35 -2.41 -15.23
CA ALA A 130 -30.49 -2.10 -16.37
C ALA A 130 -29.36 -1.17 -15.91
N PHE A 131 -28.12 -1.49 -16.30
CA PHE A 131 -26.96 -0.66 -16.03
C PHE A 131 -26.14 -0.42 -17.29
N THR A 132 -25.32 0.63 -17.23
CA THR A 132 -24.31 0.93 -18.25
C THR A 132 -23.02 0.25 -17.82
N ASP A 133 -22.69 -0.85 -18.48
CA ASP A 133 -21.43 -1.57 -18.30
C ASP A 133 -20.28 -0.74 -18.89
N VAL A 134 -19.61 0.03 -18.04
CA VAL A 134 -18.53 0.95 -18.41
C VAL A 134 -17.24 0.17 -18.64
N ASN A 135 -16.97 -0.84 -17.81
CA ASN A 135 -15.71 -1.60 -17.85
C ASN A 135 -15.78 -2.88 -18.72
N GLY A 136 -16.96 -3.27 -19.17
CA GLY A 136 -17.21 -4.37 -20.09
C GLY A 136 -17.21 -5.76 -19.44
N ASN A 137 -17.41 -5.88 -18.12
CA ASN A 137 -17.37 -7.16 -17.40
C ASN A 137 -18.74 -7.85 -17.29
N GLY A 138 -19.82 -7.21 -17.75
CA GLY A 138 -21.19 -7.73 -17.73
C GLY A 138 -21.85 -7.78 -16.35
N GLN A 139 -21.32 -7.09 -15.35
CA GLN A 139 -21.87 -6.98 -14.00
C GLN A 139 -21.86 -5.52 -13.54
N TRP A 140 -22.84 -5.12 -12.74
CA TRP A 140 -22.82 -3.78 -12.15
C TRP A 140 -21.76 -3.70 -11.06
N ASP A 141 -20.88 -2.70 -11.16
CA ASP A 141 -19.83 -2.46 -10.17
C ASP A 141 -20.05 -1.18 -9.34
N ILE A 142 -19.64 -1.26 -8.07
CA ILE A 142 -19.56 -0.09 -7.18
C ILE A 142 -18.40 0.85 -7.56
N ASP A 143 -17.43 0.35 -8.32
CA ASP A 143 -16.33 1.12 -8.91
C ASP A 143 -16.23 0.76 -10.40
N MET A 144 -16.55 1.71 -11.27
CA MET A 144 -16.56 1.55 -12.73
C MET A 144 -15.16 1.43 -13.35
N GLY A 145 -14.10 1.44 -12.54
CA GLY A 145 -12.72 1.35 -13.01
C GLY A 145 -12.46 0.08 -13.83
N THR A 146 -11.78 0.24 -14.97
CA THR A 146 -11.38 -0.91 -15.79
C THR A 146 -10.01 -1.40 -15.34
N PRO A 147 -9.83 -2.69 -14.98
CA PRO A 147 -8.52 -3.22 -14.60
C PRO A 147 -7.46 -3.00 -15.67
N GLY A 148 -6.29 -2.55 -15.23
CA GLY A 148 -5.11 -2.35 -16.05
C GLY A 148 -4.75 -0.89 -16.25
N LEU A 149 -3.97 -0.67 -17.29
CA LEU A 149 -3.12 0.49 -17.45
C LEU A 149 -3.67 1.59 -18.38
N GLY A 150 -4.87 1.35 -18.91
CA GLY A 150 -5.59 2.26 -19.80
C GLY A 150 -4.89 2.54 -21.13
N GLY A 151 -5.63 3.20 -22.03
CA GLY A 151 -5.10 3.73 -23.28
C GLY A 151 -4.45 5.11 -23.13
N PRO A 152 -4.12 5.77 -24.25
CA PRO A 152 -3.71 7.17 -24.25
C PRO A 152 -4.73 8.04 -23.53
N CYS A 153 -4.28 9.05 -22.79
CA CYS A 153 -5.13 10.04 -22.12
C CYS A 153 -6.07 9.50 -21.02
N ALA A 154 -6.08 8.19 -20.76
CA ALA A 154 -6.81 7.58 -19.67
C ALA A 154 -6.25 8.03 -18.32
N VAL A 155 -7.12 8.13 -17.33
CA VAL A 155 -6.74 8.36 -15.94
C VAL A 155 -6.50 6.99 -15.30
N VAL A 156 -5.30 6.75 -14.79
CA VAL A 156 -4.93 5.49 -14.15
C VAL A 156 -4.69 5.75 -12.67
N VAL A 157 -5.41 5.01 -11.83
CA VAL A 157 -5.21 5.00 -10.39
C VAL A 157 -4.41 3.75 -10.05
N TYR A 158 -3.20 3.97 -9.54
CA TYR A 158 -2.36 2.93 -8.97
C TYR A 158 -2.62 2.87 -7.47
N ARG A 159 -2.89 1.68 -6.94
CA ARG A 159 -2.97 1.41 -5.51
C ARG A 159 -2.04 0.27 -5.15
N VAL A 160 -1.37 0.41 -4.03
CA VAL A 160 -0.52 -0.62 -3.45
C VAL A 160 -1.03 -0.90 -2.06
N GLU A 161 -1.39 -2.16 -1.81
CA GLU A 161 -1.84 -2.64 -0.52
C GLU A 161 -0.99 -3.84 -0.13
N THR A 162 -0.17 -3.66 0.90
CA THR A 162 0.78 -4.68 1.35
C THR A 162 0.85 -4.70 2.86
N GLN A 163 1.30 -5.82 3.41
CA GLN A 163 1.36 -6.05 4.84
C GLN A 163 2.81 -6.13 5.30
N TRP A 164 3.15 -5.42 6.37
CA TRP A 164 4.48 -5.44 6.95
C TRP A 164 4.46 -5.99 8.37
N PRO A 165 5.18 -7.09 8.65
CA PRO A 165 5.29 -7.63 10.00
C PRO A 165 6.16 -6.72 10.87
N LEU A 166 5.69 -6.44 12.08
CA LEU A 166 6.47 -5.70 13.07
C LEU A 166 7.73 -6.49 13.45
N LEU A 167 8.90 -5.84 13.40
CA LEU A 167 10.19 -6.48 13.67
C LEU A 167 10.30 -6.99 15.11
N LEU A 168 9.82 -6.19 16.07
CA LEU A 168 9.96 -6.46 17.50
C LEU A 168 8.61 -6.74 18.15
N GLY A 169 7.51 -6.33 17.51
CA GLY A 169 6.15 -6.67 17.92
C GLY A 169 5.73 -6.04 19.25
N LEU A 170 6.47 -5.05 19.76
CA LEU A 170 6.16 -4.40 21.03
C LEU A 170 4.84 -3.63 20.95
N LEU A 171 4.51 -3.11 19.76
CA LEU A 171 3.28 -2.40 19.50
C LEU A 171 2.17 -3.28 18.93
N ALA A 172 2.41 -4.59 18.69
CA ALA A 172 1.47 -5.47 18.00
C ALA A 172 0.06 -5.51 18.63
N SER A 173 -0.04 -5.41 19.95
CA SER A 173 -1.31 -5.37 20.67
C SER A 173 -2.11 -4.08 20.47
N SER A 174 -1.45 -2.99 20.08
CA SER A 174 -2.05 -1.66 19.93
C SER A 174 -2.35 -1.31 18.47
N ILE A 175 -1.48 -1.70 17.54
CA ILE A 175 -1.58 -1.35 16.11
C ILE A 175 -1.82 -2.55 15.19
N GLY A 176 -1.84 -3.77 15.71
CA GLY A 176 -1.91 -5.00 14.92
C GLY A 176 -0.54 -5.46 14.42
N ASN A 177 -0.45 -6.74 14.07
CA ASN A 177 0.71 -7.33 13.41
C ASN A 177 0.25 -8.50 12.54
N PRO A 178 0.37 -8.45 11.20
CA PRO A 178 1.06 -7.42 10.42
C PRO A 178 0.31 -6.08 10.35
N VAL A 179 1.04 -5.00 10.06
CA VAL A 179 0.47 -3.67 9.82
C VAL A 179 0.20 -3.51 8.34
N MET A 180 -1.00 -3.07 7.97
CA MET A 180 -1.34 -2.78 6.58
C MET A 180 -0.75 -1.43 6.16
N LEU A 181 -0.07 -1.44 5.02
CA LEU A 181 0.50 -0.28 4.36
C LEU A 181 -0.27 -0.04 3.06
N HIS A 182 -0.66 1.21 2.85
CA HIS A 182 -1.46 1.61 1.70
C HIS A 182 -0.85 2.85 1.07
N ALA A 183 -0.68 2.80 -0.26
CA ALA A 183 -0.33 3.96 -1.06
C ALA A 183 -1.23 4.02 -2.29
N SER A 184 -1.65 5.20 -2.69
CA SER A 184 -2.41 5.37 -3.93
C SER A 184 -2.01 6.66 -4.64
N THR A 185 -2.01 6.63 -5.97
CA THR A 185 -1.77 7.81 -6.79
C THR A 185 -2.57 7.72 -8.08
N ALA A 186 -3.03 8.86 -8.58
CA ALA A 186 -3.75 8.96 -9.85
C ALA A 186 -2.93 9.79 -10.83
N VAL A 187 -2.75 9.28 -12.04
CA VAL A 187 -2.06 9.97 -13.13
C VAL A 187 -2.89 9.91 -14.40
N ARG A 188 -2.69 10.86 -15.30
CA ARG A 188 -3.26 10.81 -16.64
C ARG A 188 -2.17 10.41 -17.61
N ASN A 189 -2.42 9.35 -18.37
CA ASN A 189 -1.52 8.90 -19.43
C ASN A 189 -1.31 10.02 -20.46
N GLU A 190 -0.09 10.12 -20.98
CA GLU A 190 0.21 11.00 -22.10
C GLU A 190 -0.55 10.55 -23.36
N PRO A 191 -0.77 11.46 -24.32
CA PRO A 191 -1.11 11.05 -25.66
C PRO A 191 0.07 10.27 -26.25
N PHE A 192 -0.15 9.01 -26.58
CA PHE A 192 0.80 8.17 -27.31
C PHE A 192 0.11 7.48 -28.49
N GLY A 193 0.87 7.19 -29.55
CA GLY A 193 0.33 6.71 -30.82
C GLY A 193 -0.28 7.84 -31.66
N THR A 194 -1.28 7.53 -32.50
CA THR A 194 -1.93 8.48 -33.42
C THR A 194 -3.24 9.07 -32.90
N SER A 195 -3.66 8.72 -31.69
CA SER A 195 -4.93 9.18 -31.11
C SER A 195 -4.70 10.43 -30.26
N PRO A 196 -5.15 11.63 -30.67
CA PRO A 196 -5.09 12.80 -29.81
C PRO A 196 -6.00 12.63 -28.60
N CYS A 197 -5.70 13.32 -27.50
CA CYS A 197 -6.61 13.48 -26.36
C CYS A 197 -7.83 14.35 -26.73
N SER A 198 -8.55 14.03 -27.80
CA SER A 198 -9.85 14.65 -28.04
C SER A 198 -10.82 14.06 -27.03
N THR A 199 -11.34 14.92 -26.15
CA THR A 199 -12.46 14.72 -25.23
C THR A 199 -13.15 13.35 -25.38
N MET A 200 -12.81 12.43 -24.48
CA MET A 200 -13.49 11.14 -24.26
C MET A 200 -14.91 11.39 -23.75
N THR A 201 -15.75 12.08 -24.52
CA THR A 201 -17.17 12.33 -24.19
C THR A 201 -18.05 11.19 -24.71
N GLY A 202 -17.60 9.94 -24.54
CA GLY A 202 -18.43 8.78 -24.83
C GLY A 202 -17.62 7.52 -25.12
N GLY A 203 -17.69 6.59 -24.17
CA GLY A 203 -17.59 5.15 -24.39
C GLY A 203 -16.22 4.63 -24.83
N ILE A 204 -15.66 3.73 -24.01
CA ILE A 204 -14.63 2.79 -24.46
C ILE A 204 -15.17 2.10 -25.74
N PRO A 205 -14.44 2.11 -26.86
CA PRO A 205 -14.92 1.47 -28.07
C PRO A 205 -15.01 -0.03 -27.83
N SER A 206 -16.25 -0.53 -27.74
CA SER A 206 -16.58 -1.95 -27.84
C SER A 206 -15.92 -2.52 -29.10
N ALA A 207 -15.18 -3.61 -28.92
CA ALA A 207 -14.57 -4.36 -30.02
C ALA A 207 -15.66 -4.90 -30.96
N GLY A 208 -15.98 -4.10 -31.98
CA GLY A 208 -16.90 -4.48 -33.05
C GLY A 208 -16.30 -5.58 -33.91
N GLY A 209 -16.94 -6.75 -33.89
CA GLY A 209 -16.59 -7.91 -34.70
C GLY A 209 -16.56 -7.60 -36.19
N GLY A 210 -15.45 -7.98 -36.83
CA GLY A 210 -15.34 -8.01 -38.29
C GLY A 210 -16.16 -9.16 -38.86
N GLY A 211 -17.33 -8.84 -39.41
CA GLY A 211 -18.16 -9.73 -40.21
C GLY A 211 -18.62 -9.06 -41.51
N GLY A 212 -18.25 -9.67 -42.64
CA GLY A 212 -18.73 -9.36 -44.01
C GLY A 212 -17.81 -8.40 -44.78
N GLY A 213 -17.36 -8.67 -46.00
CA GLY A 213 -17.71 -9.67 -46.98
C GLY A 213 -17.69 -9.02 -48.37
N THR A 214 -16.75 -9.43 -49.21
CA THR A 214 -16.87 -9.65 -50.67
C THR A 214 -15.77 -10.61 -51.08
#